data_AF-A0AB39LWY6-F1
#
_entry.id   AF-A0AB39LWY6-F1
#
_cell.length_a   1.000
_cell.length_b   1.000
_cell.length_c   1.000
_cell.angle_alpha   90.00
_cell.angle_beta   90.00
_cell.angle_gamma   90.00
#
_symmetry.space_group_name_H-M   'P 1'
#
loop_
_entity.id
_entity.type
_entity.pdbx_description
1 polymer ?
#
loop_
_entity_poly.entity_id
_entity_poly.type
_entity_poly.pdbx_seq_one_letter_code
_entity_poly.pdbx_strand_id
1 'polypeptide(L)'
;MTAVDTAVRVLLWSTTTDAGPAAPTAPPEGELTDPQDLAAPPPDVTAMLTGLAAQTAARLRLDALAAAERRPVGPGALLLAAAVGGRARPGLAAETVRAVPPARSLWDVLTHHAVVAPALPHIGDAVLAGRLRAASPLTALLDRPDPLGESAAENLLEDVLLTHPQGRRMITTVYCEVPASPAQALWRGRLLDELRMSTSTRDLVIDVYEAALLRHAQRHLSLVRQARAALTAPPDLASARPVAYWWAALARLERSHRQMLRARSGIGREYLEGVRLYRQVERLEASEGSNG
;
A
#
# COMPACT_ATOMS: atom_id res chain seq x y z
N MET A 1 21.50 -23.08 -11.61
CA MET A 1 20.60 -21.92 -11.58
C MET A 1 20.99 -21.12 -10.36
N THR A 2 21.58 -19.96 -10.56
CA THR A 2 22.12 -19.10 -9.48
C THR A 2 21.02 -18.21 -8.89
N ALA A 3 21.34 -17.46 -7.83
CA ALA A 3 20.45 -16.44 -7.28
C ALA A 3 20.14 -15.34 -8.30
N VAL A 4 21.10 -14.99 -9.18
CA VAL A 4 20.90 -14.03 -10.27
C VAL A 4 19.91 -14.58 -11.30
N ASP A 5 20.06 -15.84 -11.73
CA ASP A 5 19.11 -16.48 -12.66
C ASP A 5 17.68 -16.48 -12.09
N THR A 6 17.56 -16.82 -10.81
CA THR A 6 16.28 -16.80 -10.08
C THR A 6 15.68 -15.39 -10.07
N ALA A 7 16.49 -14.38 -9.75
CA ALA A 7 16.05 -12.99 -9.69
C ALA A 7 15.61 -12.47 -11.06
N VAL A 8 16.38 -12.74 -12.13
CA VAL A 8 16.04 -12.34 -13.51
C VAL A 8 14.71 -12.96 -13.95
N ARG A 9 14.46 -14.24 -13.65
CA ARG A 9 13.18 -14.89 -13.95
C ARG A 9 12.01 -14.20 -13.24
N VAL A 10 12.19 -13.81 -11.97
CA VAL A 10 11.18 -13.05 -11.23
C VAL A 10 10.99 -11.65 -11.80
N LEU A 11 12.05 -10.94 -12.19
CA LEU A 11 11.95 -9.62 -12.82
C LEU A 11 11.16 -9.68 -14.13
N LEU A 12 11.44 -10.67 -14.98
CA LEU A 12 10.69 -10.90 -16.23
C LEU A 12 9.23 -11.21 -15.92
N TRP A 13 8.96 -12.07 -14.94
CA TRP A 13 7.60 -12.34 -14.49
C TRP A 13 6.88 -11.06 -14.04
N SER A 14 7.53 -10.20 -13.26
CA SER A 14 6.96 -8.92 -12.77
C SER A 14 6.56 -7.95 -13.88
N THR A 15 7.15 -8.06 -15.09
CA THR A 15 6.71 -7.26 -16.25
C THR A 15 5.41 -7.75 -16.88
N THR A 16 5.00 -9.00 -16.59
CA THR A 16 3.86 -9.67 -17.24
C THR A 16 2.63 -9.85 -16.34
N THR A 17 2.68 -9.38 -15.10
CA THR A 17 1.62 -9.62 -14.09
C THR A 17 0.27 -9.01 -14.47
N ASP A 18 0.26 -8.04 -15.37
CA ASP A 18 -0.95 -7.34 -15.81
C ASP A 18 -1.46 -7.83 -17.18
N ALA A 19 -0.90 -8.92 -17.74
CA ALA A 19 -1.24 -9.45 -19.07
C ALA A 19 -2.61 -10.15 -19.16
N GLY A 20 -3.53 -9.87 -18.22
CA GLY A 20 -4.87 -10.46 -18.18
C GLY A 20 -4.87 -11.94 -17.78
N PRO A 21 -5.89 -12.74 -18.18
CA PRO A 21 -6.07 -14.13 -17.73
C PRO A 21 -4.96 -15.10 -18.16
N ALA A 22 -4.02 -14.66 -19.02
CA ALA A 22 -2.84 -15.42 -19.42
C ALA A 22 -1.59 -15.09 -18.58
N ALA A 23 -1.67 -14.16 -17.62
CA ALA A 23 -0.55 -13.83 -16.75
C ALA A 23 -0.15 -15.05 -15.89
N PRO A 24 1.17 -15.32 -15.71
CA PRO A 24 1.61 -16.45 -14.89
C PRO A 24 1.10 -16.26 -13.45
N THR A 25 0.41 -17.29 -12.94
CA THR A 25 -0.36 -17.20 -11.68
C THR A 25 0.49 -17.15 -10.42
N ALA A 26 1.79 -17.45 -10.48
CA ALA A 26 2.70 -17.35 -9.35
C ALA A 26 4.12 -16.96 -9.81
N PRO A 27 4.92 -16.28 -8.97
CA PRO A 27 6.30 -15.97 -9.30
C PRO A 27 7.11 -17.27 -9.50
N PRO A 28 8.05 -17.30 -10.46
CA PRO A 28 8.91 -18.46 -10.66
C PRO A 28 9.73 -18.76 -9.41
N GLU A 29 9.96 -20.04 -9.12
CA GLU A 29 10.82 -20.49 -8.03
C GLU A 29 12.23 -20.79 -8.53
N GLY A 30 13.20 -20.62 -7.64
CA GLY A 30 14.59 -20.96 -7.92
C GLY A 30 15.49 -21.02 -6.68
N GLU A 31 16.78 -21.22 -6.93
CA GLU A 31 17.79 -21.35 -5.89
C GLU A 31 18.42 -20.00 -5.54
N LEU A 32 18.96 -19.90 -4.32
CA LEU A 32 19.69 -18.74 -3.79
C LEU A 32 21.20 -19.04 -3.68
N THR A 33 21.73 -19.82 -4.61
CA THR A 33 23.17 -20.13 -4.72
C THR A 33 23.93 -18.93 -5.28
N ASP A 34 25.18 -18.76 -4.86
CA ASP A 34 26.06 -17.64 -5.27
C ASP A 34 25.45 -16.24 -5.08
N PRO A 35 24.93 -15.90 -3.87
CA PRO A 35 24.23 -14.64 -3.63
C PRO A 35 25.14 -13.40 -3.73
N GLN A 36 26.47 -13.56 -3.68
CA GLN A 36 27.43 -12.47 -3.84
C GLN A 36 27.28 -11.71 -5.17
N ASP A 37 26.82 -12.40 -6.22
CA ASP A 37 26.67 -11.81 -7.56
C ASP A 37 25.46 -10.86 -7.65
N LEU A 38 24.54 -10.90 -6.67
CA LEU A 38 23.42 -9.96 -6.58
C LEU A 38 23.85 -8.53 -6.23
N ALA A 39 25.04 -8.37 -5.61
CA ALA A 39 25.52 -7.06 -5.17
C ALA A 39 26.00 -6.17 -6.33
N ALA A 40 26.43 -6.78 -7.43
CA ALA A 40 26.97 -6.11 -8.61
C ALA A 40 26.26 -6.63 -9.88
N PRO A 41 25.02 -6.18 -10.13
CA PRO A 41 24.24 -6.67 -11.26
C PRO A 41 24.94 -6.35 -12.59
N PRO A 42 24.94 -7.29 -13.55
CA PRO A 42 25.34 -7.03 -14.91
C PRO A 42 24.60 -5.82 -15.55
N PRO A 43 25.18 -5.12 -16.54
CA PRO A 43 24.58 -3.92 -17.14
C PRO A 43 23.21 -4.14 -17.77
N ASP A 44 22.98 -5.30 -18.37
CA ASP A 44 21.68 -5.72 -18.94
C ASP A 44 20.61 -5.89 -17.86
N VAL A 45 20.97 -6.43 -16.69
CA VAL A 45 20.07 -6.51 -15.54
C VAL A 45 19.73 -5.12 -15.00
N THR A 46 20.71 -4.21 -14.94
CA THR A 46 20.48 -2.82 -14.55
C THR A 46 19.54 -2.09 -15.52
N ALA A 47 19.69 -2.33 -16.83
CA ALA A 47 18.79 -1.80 -17.85
C ALA A 47 17.36 -2.36 -17.70
N MET A 48 17.22 -3.66 -17.38
CA MET A 48 15.93 -4.31 -17.11
C MET A 48 15.23 -3.69 -15.91
N LEU A 49 15.96 -3.45 -14.81
CA LEU A 49 15.42 -2.77 -13.63
C LEU A 49 14.95 -1.35 -13.96
N THR A 50 15.72 -0.60 -14.74
CA THR A 50 15.34 0.74 -15.20
C THR A 50 14.07 0.72 -16.05
N GLY A 51 13.95 -0.24 -16.97
CA GLY A 51 12.74 -0.45 -17.76
C GLY A 51 11.52 -0.78 -16.89
N LEU A 52 11.68 -1.66 -15.90
CA LEU A 52 10.62 -2.01 -14.95
C LEU A 52 10.18 -0.81 -14.11
N ALA A 53 11.12 0.05 -13.70
CA ALA A 53 10.86 1.28 -12.97
C ALA A 53 9.99 2.24 -13.81
N ALA A 54 10.38 2.47 -15.07
CA ALA A 54 9.67 3.34 -16.00
C ALA A 54 8.25 2.82 -16.30
N GLN A 55 8.10 1.52 -16.55
CA GLN A 55 6.80 0.89 -16.73
C GLN A 55 5.91 1.08 -15.50
N THR A 56 6.48 0.91 -14.31
CA THR A 56 5.74 1.08 -13.04
C THR A 56 5.36 2.53 -12.79
N ALA A 57 6.24 3.49 -13.09
CA ALA A 57 5.91 4.92 -13.06
C ALA A 57 4.72 5.22 -13.98
N ALA A 58 4.75 4.74 -15.22
CA ALA A 58 3.66 4.95 -16.18
C ALA A 58 2.33 4.34 -15.70
N ARG A 59 2.36 3.11 -15.19
CA ARG A 59 1.17 2.43 -14.63
C ARG A 59 0.55 3.22 -13.47
N LEU A 60 1.38 3.73 -12.58
CA LEU A 60 0.96 4.53 -11.42
C LEU A 60 0.73 6.01 -11.76
N ARG A 61 0.94 6.42 -13.02
CA ARG A 61 0.86 7.81 -13.49
C ARG A 61 1.78 8.78 -12.73
N LEU A 62 2.99 8.30 -12.43
CA LEU A 62 4.08 9.00 -11.75
C LEU A 62 5.23 9.34 -12.70
N ASP A 63 5.01 9.28 -14.02
CA ASP A 63 6.00 9.50 -15.07
C ASP A 63 6.76 10.83 -14.92
N ALA A 64 6.05 11.97 -14.83
CA ALA A 64 6.67 13.28 -14.65
C ALA A 64 7.41 13.42 -13.32
N LEU A 65 6.89 12.81 -12.24
CA LEU A 65 7.58 12.78 -10.95
C LEU A 65 8.89 11.97 -11.04
N ALA A 66 8.84 10.81 -11.70
CA ALA A 66 10.02 9.96 -11.90
C ALA A 66 11.03 10.58 -12.87
N ALA A 67 10.60 11.36 -13.85
CA ALA A 67 11.48 12.07 -14.78
C ALA A 67 12.37 13.12 -14.08
N ALA A 68 12.00 13.60 -12.90
CA ALA A 68 12.81 14.51 -12.09
C ALA A 68 13.93 13.79 -11.29
N GLU A 69 13.86 12.45 -11.17
CA GLU A 69 14.83 11.66 -10.43
C GLU A 69 16.15 11.52 -11.22
N ARG A 70 17.26 11.81 -10.54
CA ARG A 70 18.61 11.82 -11.14
C ARG A 70 19.45 10.63 -10.70
N ARG A 71 19.08 9.99 -9.59
CA ARG A 71 19.82 8.84 -9.06
C ARG A 71 19.51 7.61 -9.90
N PRO A 72 20.50 6.78 -10.24
CA PRO A 72 20.23 5.53 -10.94
C PRO A 72 19.50 4.53 -10.05
N VAL A 73 18.86 3.53 -10.67
CA VAL A 73 18.31 2.37 -9.96
C VAL A 73 19.46 1.58 -9.31
N GLY A 74 19.31 1.25 -8.04
CA GLY A 74 20.20 0.38 -7.29
C GLY A 74 19.86 -1.12 -7.43
N PRO A 75 20.70 -2.01 -6.89
CA PRO A 75 20.51 -3.46 -6.98
C PRO A 75 19.40 -4.01 -6.06
N GLY A 76 18.76 -3.18 -5.23
CA GLY A 76 17.81 -3.63 -4.20
C GLY A 76 16.63 -4.44 -4.75
N ALA A 77 16.10 -4.05 -5.90
CA ALA A 77 15.04 -4.79 -6.58
C ALA A 77 15.48 -6.20 -7.04
N LEU A 78 16.75 -6.39 -7.39
CA LEU A 78 17.28 -7.71 -7.76
C LEU A 78 17.34 -8.63 -6.54
N LEU A 79 17.78 -8.11 -5.38
CA LEU A 79 17.77 -8.85 -4.11
C LEU A 79 16.34 -9.22 -3.69
N LEU A 80 15.38 -8.31 -3.86
CA LEU A 80 13.97 -8.59 -3.61
C LEU A 80 13.43 -9.67 -4.56
N ALA A 81 13.80 -9.62 -5.84
CA ALA A 81 13.39 -10.60 -6.83
C ALA A 81 13.97 -12.00 -6.52
N ALA A 82 15.25 -12.06 -6.11
CA ALA A 82 15.87 -13.29 -5.60
C ALA A 82 15.09 -13.85 -4.40
N ALA A 83 14.80 -13.03 -3.40
CA ALA A 83 14.05 -13.44 -2.21
C ALA A 83 12.64 -13.98 -2.55
N VAL A 84 11.93 -13.33 -3.48
CA VAL A 84 10.62 -13.80 -3.97
C VAL A 84 10.73 -15.15 -4.68
N GLY A 85 11.76 -15.36 -5.49
CA GLY A 85 12.01 -16.64 -6.16
C GLY A 85 12.48 -17.75 -5.21
N GLY A 86 13.20 -17.39 -4.16
CA GLY A 86 13.65 -18.28 -3.09
C GLY A 86 12.61 -18.57 -2.00
N ARG A 87 11.35 -18.15 -2.17
CA ARG A 87 10.29 -18.24 -1.14
C ARG A 87 10.03 -19.64 -0.59
N ALA A 88 10.39 -20.71 -1.33
CA ALA A 88 10.32 -22.09 -0.84
C ALA A 88 11.28 -22.36 0.33
N ARG A 89 12.28 -21.49 0.55
CA ARG A 89 13.21 -21.50 1.69
C ARG A 89 13.08 -20.18 2.46
N PRO A 90 11.98 -19.96 3.22
CA PRO A 90 11.62 -18.66 3.77
C PRO A 90 12.72 -18.05 4.67
N GLY A 91 13.47 -18.87 5.41
CA GLY A 91 14.61 -18.38 6.20
C GLY A 91 15.70 -17.72 5.34
N LEU A 92 16.13 -18.36 4.25
CA LEU A 92 17.15 -17.81 3.35
C LEU A 92 16.63 -16.61 2.55
N ALA A 93 15.38 -16.68 2.09
CA ALA A 93 14.72 -15.56 1.43
C ALA A 93 14.66 -14.35 2.36
N ALA A 94 14.31 -14.56 3.63
CA ALA A 94 14.21 -13.51 4.63
C ALA A 94 15.58 -12.88 4.97
N GLU A 95 16.68 -13.64 4.95
CA GLU A 95 18.03 -13.08 5.05
C GLU A 95 18.44 -12.32 3.79
N THR A 96 18.01 -12.78 2.62
CA THR A 96 18.20 -12.04 1.35
C THR A 96 17.51 -10.68 1.40
N VAL A 97 16.29 -10.60 1.95
CA VAL A 97 15.60 -9.31 2.16
C VAL A 97 16.35 -8.40 3.13
N ARG A 98 16.99 -8.95 4.18
CA ARG A 98 17.80 -8.14 5.12
C ARG A 98 19.00 -7.48 4.45
N ALA A 99 19.53 -8.07 3.38
CA ALA A 99 20.63 -7.51 2.60
C ALA A 99 20.18 -6.40 1.63
N VAL A 100 18.87 -6.18 1.46
CA VAL A 100 18.34 -5.15 0.55
C VAL A 100 18.73 -3.77 1.07
N PRO A 101 19.46 -2.95 0.29
CA PRO A 101 19.73 -1.58 0.67
C PRO A 101 18.43 -0.77 0.73
N PRO A 102 18.32 0.21 1.64
CA PRO A 102 17.19 1.14 1.63
C PRO A 102 17.03 1.81 0.26
N ALA A 103 15.79 2.00 -0.19
CA ALA A 103 15.52 2.72 -1.43
C ALA A 103 16.02 4.16 -1.32
N ARG A 104 16.91 4.59 -2.23
CA ARG A 104 17.57 5.91 -2.18
C ARG A 104 17.04 6.88 -3.24
N SER A 105 16.14 6.41 -4.09
CA SER A 105 15.58 7.14 -5.22
C SER A 105 14.13 6.71 -5.47
N LEU A 106 13.37 7.53 -6.18
CA LEU A 106 12.03 7.12 -6.62
C LEU A 106 12.10 5.90 -7.57
N TRP A 107 13.18 5.77 -8.34
CA TRP A 107 13.39 4.59 -9.19
C TRP A 107 13.56 3.30 -8.38
N ASP A 108 14.26 3.33 -7.25
CA ASP A 108 14.33 2.19 -6.32
C ASP A 108 12.95 1.86 -5.75
N VAL A 109 12.21 2.87 -5.31
CA VAL A 109 10.86 2.69 -4.75
C VAL A 109 9.93 2.02 -5.75
N LEU A 110 9.95 2.48 -7.01
CA LEU A 110 9.12 1.92 -8.09
C LEU A 110 9.50 0.48 -8.44
N THR A 111 10.80 0.17 -8.50
CA THR A 111 11.25 -1.20 -8.81
C THR A 111 11.01 -2.17 -7.66
N HIS A 112 11.24 -1.75 -6.41
CA HIS A 112 10.89 -2.53 -5.23
C HIS A 112 9.39 -2.85 -5.23
N HIS A 113 8.55 -1.85 -5.53
CA HIS A 113 7.11 -2.04 -5.64
C HIS A 113 6.72 -3.03 -6.74
N ALA A 114 7.30 -2.87 -7.93
CA ALA A 114 7.01 -3.71 -9.09
C ALA A 114 7.30 -5.20 -8.85
N VAL A 115 8.31 -5.50 -8.02
CA VAL A 115 8.66 -6.87 -7.66
C VAL A 115 7.79 -7.39 -6.51
N VAL A 116 7.66 -6.59 -5.44
CA VAL A 116 7.06 -7.06 -4.19
C VAL A 116 5.54 -7.10 -4.25
N ALA A 117 4.88 -6.04 -4.75
CA ALA A 117 3.42 -5.94 -4.71
C ALA A 117 2.69 -7.12 -5.38
N PRO A 118 3.04 -7.53 -6.61
CA PRO A 118 2.38 -8.68 -7.23
C PRO A 118 2.78 -10.02 -6.60
N ALA A 119 3.94 -10.10 -5.93
CA ALA A 119 4.41 -11.34 -5.32
C ALA A 119 3.72 -11.66 -3.98
N LEU A 120 3.34 -10.63 -3.21
CA LEU A 120 2.80 -10.79 -1.85
C LEU A 120 1.65 -11.80 -1.70
N PRO A 121 0.65 -11.87 -2.61
CA PRO A 121 -0.41 -12.88 -2.52
C PRO A 121 0.09 -14.33 -2.58
N HIS A 122 1.32 -14.56 -3.07
CA HIS A 122 1.93 -15.88 -3.22
C HIS A 122 2.95 -16.20 -2.12
N ILE A 123 3.15 -15.30 -1.17
CA ILE A 123 4.06 -15.51 -0.04
C ILE A 123 3.26 -16.05 1.15
N GLY A 124 3.30 -17.38 1.34
CA GLY A 124 2.63 -18.04 2.45
C GLY A 124 3.26 -17.78 3.82
N ASP A 125 4.55 -17.44 3.86
CA ASP A 125 5.26 -17.15 5.10
C ASP A 125 5.05 -15.68 5.54
N ALA A 126 4.41 -15.49 6.69
CA ALA A 126 4.04 -14.16 7.18
C ALA A 126 5.25 -13.29 7.52
N VAL A 127 6.35 -13.89 7.99
CA VAL A 127 7.58 -13.16 8.35
C VAL A 127 8.26 -12.62 7.09
N LEU A 128 8.40 -13.45 6.06
CA LEU A 128 8.92 -13.06 4.76
C LEU A 128 8.03 -11.97 4.13
N ALA A 129 6.71 -12.14 4.17
CA ALA A 129 5.77 -11.15 3.65
C ALA A 129 5.88 -9.80 4.39
N GLY A 130 6.10 -9.81 5.72
CA GLY A 130 6.37 -8.60 6.50
C GLY A 130 7.68 -7.92 6.09
N ARG A 131 8.77 -8.68 5.99
CA ARG A 131 10.08 -8.15 5.55
C ARG A 131 10.05 -7.58 4.14
N LEU A 132 9.38 -8.25 3.20
CA LEU A 132 9.23 -7.77 1.83
C LEU A 132 8.48 -6.43 1.78
N ARG A 133 7.43 -6.26 2.59
CA ARG A 133 6.75 -4.96 2.74
C ARG A 133 7.67 -3.91 3.34
N ALA A 134 8.41 -4.23 4.41
CA ALA A 134 9.35 -3.30 5.04
C ALA A 134 10.44 -2.79 4.06
N ALA A 135 10.88 -3.65 3.13
CA ALA A 135 11.87 -3.30 2.12
C ALA A 135 11.28 -2.58 0.88
N SER A 136 9.95 -2.50 0.75
CA SER A 136 9.25 -1.82 -0.35
C SER A 136 8.29 -0.76 0.18
N PRO A 137 8.76 0.48 0.45
CA PRO A 137 7.97 1.53 1.08
C PRO A 137 6.66 1.86 0.35
N LEU A 138 6.65 1.84 -0.98
CA LEU A 138 5.42 2.07 -1.74
C LEU A 138 4.44 0.91 -1.62
N THR A 139 4.91 -0.35 -1.62
CA THR A 139 4.02 -1.49 -1.36
C THR A 139 3.45 -1.43 0.05
N ALA A 140 4.27 -1.12 1.06
CA ALA A 140 3.83 -0.93 2.44
C ALA A 140 2.78 0.20 2.55
N LEU A 141 3.02 1.35 1.89
CA LEU A 141 2.10 2.47 1.87
C LEU A 141 0.74 2.12 1.26
N LEU A 142 0.73 1.35 0.16
CA LEU A 142 -0.51 1.04 -0.57
C LEU A 142 -1.29 -0.14 0.04
N ASP A 143 -0.61 -1.13 0.62
CA ASP A 143 -1.20 -2.29 1.33
C ASP A 143 -1.34 -1.99 2.84
N ARG A 144 -0.27 -2.27 3.60
CA ARG A 144 -0.08 -1.97 5.02
C ARG A 144 1.40 -2.09 5.33
N PRO A 145 1.99 -1.29 6.21
CA PRO A 145 3.37 -1.48 6.61
C PRO A 145 3.53 -2.64 7.60
N ASP A 146 4.73 -3.21 7.60
CA ASP A 146 5.27 -3.87 8.78
C ASP A 146 5.75 -2.78 9.77
N PRO A 147 5.67 -2.97 11.10
CA PRO A 147 6.09 -1.95 12.06
C PRO A 147 7.49 -1.38 11.81
N LEU A 148 8.43 -2.18 11.28
CA LEU A 148 9.78 -1.72 10.96
C LEU A 148 9.86 -0.82 9.71
N GLY A 149 8.88 -0.91 8.81
CA GLY A 149 8.82 -0.16 7.56
C GLY A 149 7.85 1.02 7.56
N GLU A 150 7.16 1.25 8.67
CA GLU A 150 6.10 2.25 8.79
C GLU A 150 6.59 3.67 8.50
N SER A 151 7.66 4.10 9.18
CA SER A 151 8.22 5.45 8.97
C SER A 151 8.73 5.64 7.54
N ALA A 152 9.23 4.59 6.87
CA ALA A 152 9.66 4.69 5.49
C ALA A 152 8.47 4.91 4.52
N ALA A 153 7.32 4.29 4.81
CA ALA A 153 6.10 4.48 4.04
C ALA A 153 5.51 5.89 4.25
N GLU A 154 5.52 6.39 5.48
CA GLU A 154 5.09 7.75 5.83
C GLU A 154 5.98 8.81 5.19
N ASN A 155 7.30 8.70 5.33
CA ASN A 155 8.24 9.65 4.72
C ASN A 155 8.10 9.64 3.19
N LEU A 156 7.90 8.48 2.55
CA LEU A 156 7.61 8.41 1.12
C LEU A 156 6.34 9.19 0.76
N LEU A 157 5.28 9.05 1.56
CA LEU A 157 4.04 9.76 1.34
C LEU A 157 4.26 11.28 1.45
N GLU A 158 4.77 11.74 2.59
CA GLU A 158 4.84 13.16 2.93
C GLU A 158 5.91 13.90 2.12
N ASP A 159 7.12 13.35 2.05
CA ASP A 159 8.28 14.06 1.48
C ASP A 159 8.36 13.95 -0.05
N VAL A 160 7.72 12.93 -0.65
CA VAL A 160 7.85 12.64 -2.09
C VAL A 160 6.52 12.69 -2.81
N LEU A 161 5.50 11.95 -2.36
CA LEU A 161 4.26 11.83 -3.12
C LEU A 161 3.35 13.06 -2.97
N LEU A 162 3.22 13.60 -1.75
CA LEU A 162 2.34 14.73 -1.49
C LEU A 162 2.90 16.07 -1.97
N THR A 163 4.20 16.13 -2.25
CA THR A 163 4.87 17.31 -2.83
C THR A 163 4.60 17.49 -4.32
N HIS A 164 3.99 16.50 -4.98
CA HIS A 164 3.70 16.54 -6.42
C HIS A 164 2.24 16.19 -6.77
N PRO A 165 1.61 16.86 -7.76
CA PRO A 165 0.22 16.57 -8.15
C PRO A 165 -0.02 15.12 -8.59
N GLN A 166 0.95 14.47 -9.23
CA GLN A 166 0.80 13.05 -9.62
C GLN A 166 0.72 12.13 -8.40
N GLY A 167 1.55 12.34 -7.37
CA GLY A 167 1.51 11.53 -6.17
C GLY A 167 0.19 11.71 -5.41
N ARG A 168 -0.29 12.95 -5.27
CA ARG A 168 -1.63 13.25 -4.72
C ARG A 168 -2.73 12.50 -5.46
N ARG A 169 -2.74 12.57 -6.81
CA ARG A 169 -3.73 11.84 -7.63
C ARG A 169 -3.64 10.33 -7.50
N MET A 170 -2.43 9.78 -7.40
CA MET A 170 -2.21 8.34 -7.20
C MET A 170 -2.80 7.90 -5.86
N ILE A 171 -2.50 8.62 -4.77
CA ILE A 171 -3.06 8.35 -3.44
C ILE A 171 -4.59 8.45 -3.46
N THR A 172 -5.17 9.51 -4.04
CA THR A 172 -6.62 9.62 -4.19
C THR A 172 -7.20 8.43 -4.93
N THR A 173 -6.58 8.03 -6.04
CA THR A 173 -7.06 6.92 -6.87
C THR A 173 -7.04 5.59 -6.11
N VAL A 174 -5.97 5.30 -5.37
CA VAL A 174 -5.83 4.03 -4.66
C VAL A 174 -6.63 4.00 -3.35
N TYR A 175 -6.63 5.09 -2.58
CA TYR A 175 -7.26 5.14 -1.26
C TYR A 175 -8.78 5.33 -1.33
N CYS A 176 -9.31 5.77 -2.48
CA CYS A 176 -10.75 5.84 -2.68
C CYS A 176 -11.41 4.45 -2.82
N GLU A 177 -10.62 3.43 -3.19
CA GLU A 177 -11.08 2.04 -3.26
C GLU A 177 -11.39 1.48 -1.87
N VAL A 178 -12.27 0.47 -1.85
CA VAL A 178 -12.54 -0.30 -0.64
C VAL A 178 -11.27 -1.02 -0.20
N PRO A 179 -10.86 -0.92 1.09
CA PRO A 179 -9.74 -1.69 1.60
C PRO A 179 -9.93 -3.19 1.37
N ALA A 180 -8.91 -3.85 0.84
CA ALA A 180 -8.87 -5.29 0.57
C ALA A 180 -8.72 -6.14 1.84
N SER A 181 -8.30 -5.54 2.97
CA SER A 181 -8.17 -6.24 4.25
C SER A 181 -8.46 -5.33 5.45
N PRO A 182 -8.81 -5.91 6.62
CA PRO A 182 -8.92 -5.17 7.88
C PRO A 182 -7.69 -4.32 8.22
N ALA A 183 -6.49 -4.88 8.05
CA ALA A 183 -5.26 -4.20 8.39
C ALA A 183 -4.98 -3.02 7.45
N GLN A 184 -5.31 -3.13 6.16
CA GLN A 184 -5.26 -2.00 5.22
C GLN A 184 -6.29 -0.92 5.57
N ALA A 185 -7.50 -1.30 6.02
CA ALA A 185 -8.52 -0.33 6.43
C ALA A 185 -8.06 0.50 7.63
N LEU A 186 -7.46 -0.15 8.63
CA LEU A 186 -6.88 0.52 9.80
C LEU A 186 -5.73 1.45 9.40
N TRP A 187 -4.78 0.94 8.60
CA TRP A 187 -3.65 1.73 8.11
C TRP A 187 -4.09 2.99 7.35
N ARG A 188 -4.93 2.82 6.32
CA ARG A 188 -5.45 3.93 5.51
C ARG A 188 -6.28 4.90 6.36
N GLY A 189 -7.11 4.38 7.25
CA GLY A 189 -7.93 5.19 8.15
C GLY A 189 -7.09 6.07 9.07
N ARG A 190 -6.01 5.51 9.64
CA ARG A 190 -5.07 6.24 10.50
C ARG A 190 -4.34 7.34 9.73
N LEU A 191 -3.77 7.01 8.56
CA LEU A 191 -3.09 8.00 7.71
C LEU A 191 -4.04 9.15 7.30
N LEU A 192 -5.28 8.86 6.89
CA LEU A 192 -6.24 9.91 6.55
C LEU A 192 -6.61 10.78 7.77
N ASP A 193 -6.62 10.19 8.97
CA ASP A 193 -6.89 10.90 10.23
C ASP A 193 -5.73 11.81 10.66
N GLU A 194 -4.50 11.42 10.36
CA GLU A 194 -3.29 12.24 10.53
C GLU A 194 -3.28 13.38 9.49
N LEU A 195 -3.42 13.04 8.21
CA LEU A 195 -3.36 14.01 7.11
C LEU A 195 -4.45 15.09 7.17
N ARG A 196 -5.62 14.84 7.79
CA ARG A 196 -6.66 15.88 7.90
C ARG A 196 -6.27 17.05 8.81
N MET A 197 -5.25 16.87 9.65
CA MET A 197 -4.80 17.90 10.60
C MET A 197 -4.18 19.08 9.88
N SER A 198 -3.31 18.82 8.90
CA SER A 198 -2.65 19.86 8.13
C SER A 198 -3.58 20.43 7.06
N THR A 199 -3.58 21.77 6.94
CA THR A 199 -4.36 22.46 5.91
C THR A 199 -3.92 22.12 4.49
N SER A 200 -2.64 21.80 4.25
CA SER A 200 -2.11 21.46 2.92
C SER A 200 -2.57 20.08 2.40
N THR A 201 -2.96 19.19 3.32
CA THR A 201 -3.34 17.80 3.03
C THR A 201 -4.82 17.52 3.33
N ARG A 202 -5.52 18.42 4.03
CA ARG A 202 -6.97 18.30 4.29
C ARG A 202 -7.79 18.16 3.02
N ASP A 203 -7.50 18.94 1.99
CA ASP A 203 -8.20 18.86 0.71
C ASP A 203 -8.00 17.49 0.05
N LEU A 204 -6.81 16.90 0.17
CA LEU A 204 -6.55 15.54 -0.32
C LEU A 204 -7.43 14.50 0.39
N VAL A 205 -7.58 14.61 1.72
CA VAL A 205 -8.45 13.69 2.48
C VAL A 205 -9.90 13.81 2.00
N ILE A 206 -10.36 15.04 1.74
CA ILE A 206 -11.70 15.29 1.17
C ILE A 206 -11.79 14.70 -0.24
N ASP A 207 -10.78 14.88 -1.10
CA ASP A 207 -10.71 14.30 -2.44
C ASP A 207 -10.81 12.78 -2.41
N VAL A 208 -10.15 12.12 -1.46
CA VAL A 208 -10.20 10.65 -1.27
C VAL A 208 -11.63 10.19 -0.98
N TYR A 209 -12.30 10.81 0.01
CA TYR A 209 -13.67 10.42 0.35
C TYR A 209 -14.68 10.79 -0.74
N GLU A 210 -14.51 11.93 -1.41
CA GLU A 210 -15.37 12.30 -2.53
C GLU A 210 -15.22 11.30 -3.68
N ALA A 211 -13.98 10.95 -4.06
CA ALA A 211 -13.74 9.91 -5.06
C ALA A 211 -14.31 8.56 -4.64
N ALA A 212 -14.22 8.19 -3.36
CA ALA A 212 -14.74 6.94 -2.84
C ALA A 212 -16.26 6.86 -2.96
N LEU A 213 -16.96 7.97 -2.65
CA LEU A 213 -18.41 8.07 -2.76
C LEU A 213 -18.86 8.12 -4.23
N LEU A 214 -18.14 8.82 -5.10
CA LEU A 214 -18.49 8.91 -6.52
C LEU A 214 -18.28 7.59 -7.27
N ARG A 215 -17.22 6.83 -6.95
CA ARG A 215 -16.81 5.65 -7.73
C ARG A 215 -17.13 4.31 -7.07
N HIS A 216 -17.17 4.28 -5.74
CA HIS A 216 -17.19 3.04 -4.95
C HIS A 216 -18.25 3.03 -3.83
N ALA A 217 -19.22 3.96 -3.82
CA ALA A 217 -20.22 4.09 -2.75
C ALA A 217 -20.92 2.77 -2.41
N GLN A 218 -21.41 2.04 -3.40
CA GLN A 218 -22.15 0.80 -3.15
C GLN A 218 -21.31 -0.24 -2.39
N ARG A 219 -20.01 -0.35 -2.71
CA ARG A 219 -19.11 -1.31 -2.06
C ARG A 219 -18.79 -0.86 -0.64
N HIS A 220 -18.45 0.42 -0.44
CA HIS A 220 -18.21 1.00 0.88
C HIS A 220 -19.43 0.88 1.81
N LEU A 221 -20.63 1.22 1.33
CA LEU A 221 -21.86 1.10 2.10
C LEU A 221 -22.23 -0.35 2.41
N SER A 222 -21.86 -1.30 1.56
CA SER A 222 -22.05 -2.72 1.85
C SER A 222 -21.18 -3.18 3.01
N LEU A 223 -19.91 -2.76 3.07
CA LEU A 223 -19.07 -2.99 4.25
C LEU A 223 -19.61 -2.32 5.50
N VAL A 224 -20.12 -1.09 5.40
CA VAL A 224 -20.74 -0.40 6.55
C VAL A 224 -21.94 -1.19 7.08
N ARG A 225 -22.79 -1.71 6.21
CA ARG A 225 -23.93 -2.56 6.62
C ARG A 225 -23.48 -3.85 7.29
N GLN A 226 -22.48 -4.53 6.75
CA GLN A 226 -21.90 -5.74 7.34
C GLN A 226 -21.29 -5.45 8.72
N ALA A 227 -20.50 -4.38 8.86
CA ALA A 227 -19.92 -3.97 10.13
C ALA A 227 -20.99 -3.60 11.17
N ARG A 228 -22.07 -2.91 10.76
CA ARG A 228 -23.20 -2.62 11.66
C ARG A 228 -23.94 -3.88 12.12
N ALA A 229 -24.07 -4.88 11.25
CA ALA A 229 -24.64 -6.17 11.62
C ALA A 229 -23.75 -6.90 12.64
N ALA A 230 -22.41 -6.82 12.51
CA ALA A 230 -21.49 -7.38 13.50
C ALA A 230 -21.61 -6.74 14.89
N LEU A 231 -22.20 -5.53 15.01
CA LEU A 231 -22.43 -4.84 16.28
C LEU A 231 -23.76 -5.20 16.96
N THR A 232 -24.53 -6.15 16.42
CA THR A 232 -25.72 -6.69 17.11
C THR A 232 -25.31 -7.57 18.29
N ALA A 233 -26.11 -7.63 19.36
CA ALA A 233 -25.72 -8.32 20.60
C ALA A 233 -25.47 -9.84 20.40
N PRO A 234 -24.31 -10.38 20.86
CA PRO A 234 -23.17 -9.67 21.45
C PRO A 234 -22.30 -8.97 20.37
N PRO A 235 -21.84 -7.72 20.61
CA PRO A 235 -21.13 -6.95 19.60
C PRO A 235 -19.73 -7.55 19.29
N ASP A 236 -19.43 -7.73 18.02
CA ASP A 236 -18.08 -8.04 17.51
C ASP A 236 -17.38 -6.76 17.04
N LEU A 237 -16.69 -6.11 18.00
CA LEU A 237 -15.90 -4.91 17.71
C LEU A 237 -14.69 -5.20 16.81
N ALA A 238 -14.10 -6.40 16.88
CA ALA A 238 -12.91 -6.73 16.11
C ALA A 238 -13.22 -6.70 14.60
N SER A 239 -14.39 -7.18 14.20
CA SER A 239 -14.85 -7.14 12.80
C SER A 239 -15.31 -5.75 12.36
N ALA A 240 -15.94 -4.97 13.24
CA ALA A 240 -16.49 -3.65 12.89
C ALA A 240 -15.45 -2.52 12.87
N ARG A 241 -14.45 -2.58 13.76
CA ARG A 241 -13.43 -1.53 13.96
C ARG A 241 -12.68 -1.13 12.68
N PRO A 242 -12.17 -2.04 11.84
CA PRO A 242 -11.44 -1.66 10.64
C PRO A 242 -12.26 -0.79 9.68
N VAL A 243 -13.52 -1.16 9.46
CA VAL A 243 -14.44 -0.40 8.59
C VAL A 243 -14.76 0.95 9.23
N ALA A 244 -15.03 0.97 10.54
CA ALA A 244 -15.33 2.19 11.28
C ALA A 244 -14.18 3.20 11.23
N TYR A 245 -12.94 2.77 11.47
CA TYR A 245 -11.77 3.64 11.50
C TYR A 245 -11.37 4.18 10.12
N TRP A 246 -11.72 3.49 9.03
CA TRP A 246 -11.61 4.09 7.69
C TRP A 246 -12.47 5.36 7.54
N TRP A 247 -13.59 5.49 8.27
CA TRP A 247 -14.46 6.67 8.27
C TRP A 247 -14.11 7.73 9.34
N ALA A 248 -13.09 7.48 10.17
CA ALA A 248 -12.76 8.36 11.31
C ALA A 248 -12.44 9.79 10.87
N ALA A 249 -11.60 9.95 9.85
CA ALA A 249 -11.20 11.27 9.37
C ALA A 249 -12.39 12.08 8.87
N LEU A 250 -13.28 11.47 8.08
CA LEU A 250 -14.49 12.13 7.60
C LEU A 250 -15.46 12.48 8.75
N ALA A 251 -15.61 11.59 9.74
CA ALA A 251 -16.46 11.85 10.91
C ALA A 251 -15.99 13.05 11.73
N ARG A 252 -14.68 13.25 11.83
CA ARG A 252 -14.07 14.39 12.54
C ARG A 252 -14.06 15.66 11.69
N LEU A 253 -13.91 15.56 10.37
CA LEU A 253 -14.13 16.67 9.44
C LEU A 253 -15.59 17.14 9.43
N GLU A 254 -16.57 16.25 9.57
CA GLU A 254 -17.98 16.64 9.68
C GLU A 254 -18.24 17.51 10.90
N ARG A 255 -17.58 17.21 12.03
CA ARG A 255 -17.68 18.01 13.27
C ARG A 255 -16.99 19.37 13.14
N SER A 256 -15.81 19.43 12.52
CA SER A 256 -14.90 20.59 12.57
C SER A 256 -14.91 21.48 11.31
N HIS A 257 -15.23 20.91 10.14
CA HIS A 257 -15.08 21.55 8.82
C HIS A 257 -16.30 21.29 7.93
N ARG A 258 -17.50 21.29 8.50
CA ARG A 258 -18.76 20.95 7.82
C ARG A 258 -19.02 21.75 6.54
N GLN A 259 -18.64 23.02 6.52
CA GLN A 259 -18.82 23.89 5.34
C GLN A 259 -17.98 23.41 4.16
N MET A 260 -16.75 22.94 4.39
CA MET A 260 -15.90 22.38 3.33
C MET A 260 -16.56 21.15 2.70
N LEU A 261 -17.08 20.22 3.53
CA LEU A 261 -17.76 19.02 3.02
C LEU A 261 -19.02 19.37 2.20
N ARG A 262 -19.80 20.35 2.64
CA ARG A 262 -21.01 20.80 1.92
C ARG A 262 -20.70 21.47 0.59
N ALA A 263 -19.53 22.07 0.45
CA ALA A 263 -19.10 22.70 -0.80
C ALA A 263 -18.72 21.68 -1.89
N ARG A 264 -18.52 20.39 -1.52
CA ARG A 264 -18.16 19.33 -2.45
C ARG A 264 -19.41 18.69 -3.05
N SER A 265 -19.57 18.78 -4.36
CA SER A 265 -20.74 18.24 -5.06
C SER A 265 -20.83 16.71 -5.03
N GLY A 266 -19.69 16.01 -4.91
CA GLY A 266 -19.64 14.54 -4.88
C GLY A 266 -19.85 13.93 -3.50
N ILE A 267 -19.94 14.74 -2.45
CA ILE A 267 -20.23 14.26 -1.08
C ILE A 267 -21.72 14.42 -0.79
N GLY A 268 -22.48 13.37 -1.08
CA GLY A 268 -23.93 13.28 -0.81
C GLY A 268 -24.26 13.05 0.67
N ARG A 269 -25.41 12.45 0.98
CA ARG A 269 -25.79 12.13 2.38
C ARG A 269 -25.36 10.73 2.82
N GLU A 270 -24.93 9.90 1.88
CA GLU A 270 -24.56 8.50 2.05
C GLU A 270 -23.42 8.32 3.05
N TYR A 271 -22.47 9.25 3.08
CA TYR A 271 -21.33 9.19 4.00
C TYR A 271 -21.73 9.19 5.47
N LEU A 272 -22.94 9.69 5.80
CA LEU A 272 -23.45 9.71 7.17
C LEU A 272 -23.65 8.30 7.74
N GLU A 273 -23.82 7.27 6.90
CA GLU A 273 -23.81 5.87 7.34
C GLU A 273 -22.45 5.48 7.95
N GLY A 274 -21.36 5.80 7.26
CA GLY A 274 -20.00 5.54 7.75
C GLY A 274 -19.66 6.36 9.01
N VAL A 275 -20.05 7.64 9.04
CA VAL A 275 -19.86 8.50 10.21
C VAL A 275 -20.62 7.98 11.45
N ARG A 276 -21.84 7.45 11.26
CA ARG A 276 -22.62 6.85 12.35
C ARG A 276 -22.00 5.54 12.84
N LEU A 277 -21.51 4.70 11.94
CA LEU A 277 -20.76 3.49 12.31
C LEU A 277 -19.54 3.84 13.18
N TYR A 278 -18.72 4.80 12.75
CA TYR A 278 -17.55 5.23 13.53
C TYR A 278 -17.93 5.68 14.94
N ARG A 279 -18.95 6.55 15.07
CA ARG A 279 -19.45 7.04 16.37
C ARG A 279 -20.05 5.93 17.24
N GLN A 280 -20.58 4.87 16.63
CA GLN A 280 -21.09 3.71 17.38
C GLN A 280 -19.93 2.90 17.96
N VAL A 281 -18.92 2.58 17.15
CA VAL A 281 -17.71 1.86 17.60
C VAL A 281 -16.98 2.66 18.69
N GLU A 282 -16.75 3.97 18.48
CA GLU A 282 -16.10 4.87 19.46
C GLU A 282 -16.79 4.82 20.85
N ARG A 283 -18.13 4.76 20.88
CA ARG A 283 -18.89 4.69 22.14
C ARG A 283 -18.81 3.32 22.82
N LEU A 284 -18.81 2.25 22.04
CA LEU A 284 -18.71 0.88 22.58
C LEU A 284 -17.32 0.64 23.17
N GLU A 285 -16.26 1.06 22.47
CA GLU A 285 -14.88 0.97 22.96
C GLU A 285 -14.67 1.75 24.27
N ALA A 286 -15.27 2.95 24.39
CA ALA A 286 -15.23 3.73 25.63
C ALA A 286 -15.98 3.05 26.81
N SER A 287 -17.02 2.28 26.49
CA SER A 287 -17.81 1.56 27.50
C SER A 287 -17.12 0.30 27.99
N GLU A 288 -16.40 -0.42 27.11
CA GLU A 288 -15.56 -1.56 27.50
C GLU A 288 -14.38 -1.12 28.38
N GLY A 289 -13.73 -0.01 28.04
CA GLY A 289 -12.61 0.53 28.81
C GLY A 289 -12.99 1.12 30.17
N SER A 290 -14.28 1.35 30.44
CA SER A 290 -14.77 1.84 31.74
C SER A 290 -15.19 0.72 32.70
N ASN A 291 -15.30 -0.52 32.20
CA ASN A 291 -15.77 -1.69 32.95
C ASN A 291 -14.67 -2.73 33.24
N GLY A 292 -13.42 -2.46 32.82
CA GLY A 292 -12.24 -3.29 33.10
C GLY A 292 -11.27 -2.57 34.01
#